data_AF-A0A293MHU6-F1
#
_entry.id   AF-A0A293MHU6-F1
#
_cell.length_a   1.000
_cell.length_b   1.000
_cell.length_c   1.000
_cell.angle_alpha   90.00
_cell.angle_beta   90.00
_cell.angle_gamma   90.00
#
_symmetry.space_group_name_H-M   'P 1'
#
loop_
_entity.id
_entity.type
_entity.pdbx_description
1 polymer ?
#
loop_
_entity_poly.entity_id
_entity_poly.type
_entity_poly.pdbx_seq_one_letter_code
_entity_poly.pdbx_strand_id
1 'polypeptide(L)'
;MMADVKALEHPTLKVPYEILNKKFRAAQKQLDREVSQLQSLASELEGEPRRAGQLQTIVGNLLEKLEQLRAADGLNEELEAAAACKRRIEHLKGFEAGEPWKRQRLDRLLAEHLLRWGYYGTAGKLVERGGLRDLTNLDLFLVSKEVEDSLASRDTARCLAWCHEHRSKLRKLRSSLEFQLRQQEFIELVRRGERLEAVRHARRHLAPLAAASGEGAQGSQLADVQRAMGLLAFLPIVPLIQTS
;
A
#
# COMPACT_ATOMS: atom_id res chain seq x y z
N MET A 1 25.39 -19.59 -11.73
CA MET A 1 26.14 -18.88 -10.67
C MET A 1 25.98 -17.35 -10.71
N MET A 2 26.50 -16.61 -11.71
CA MET A 2 26.29 -15.13 -11.76
C MET A 2 24.81 -14.73 -11.95
N ALA A 3 24.03 -15.52 -12.69
CA ALA A 3 22.59 -15.29 -12.86
C ALA A 3 21.81 -15.49 -11.54
N ASP A 4 22.17 -16.52 -10.75
CA ASP A 4 21.52 -16.83 -9.48
C ASP A 4 21.84 -15.80 -8.39
N VAL A 5 23.08 -15.30 -8.36
CA VAL A 5 23.47 -14.18 -7.49
C VAL A 5 22.68 -12.92 -7.87
N LYS A 6 22.54 -12.62 -9.17
CA LYS A 6 21.71 -11.49 -9.63
C LYS A 6 20.22 -11.66 -9.26
N ALA A 7 19.70 -12.89 -9.29
CA ALA A 7 18.33 -13.19 -8.89
C ALA A 7 18.10 -12.99 -7.39
N LEU A 8 19.03 -13.43 -6.54
CA LEU A 8 18.95 -13.27 -5.08
C LEU A 8 19.08 -11.81 -4.64
N GLU A 9 19.80 -10.98 -5.40
CA GLU A 9 19.93 -9.54 -5.12
C GLU A 9 18.84 -8.67 -5.74
N HIS A 10 18.01 -9.24 -6.61
CA HIS A 10 16.95 -8.47 -7.27
C HIS A 10 15.98 -7.81 -6.28
N PRO A 11 15.44 -8.50 -5.24
CA PRO A 11 14.55 -7.88 -4.27
C PRO A 11 15.24 -6.76 -3.47
N THR A 12 16.54 -6.88 -3.21
CA THR A 12 17.36 -5.88 -2.50
C THR A 12 17.25 -4.51 -3.18
N LEU A 13 17.23 -4.48 -4.51
CA LEU A 13 17.19 -3.25 -5.31
C LEU A 13 15.79 -2.89 -5.82
N LYS A 14 14.97 -3.90 -6.15
CA LYS A 14 13.66 -3.68 -6.77
C LYS A 14 12.68 -2.99 -5.83
N VAL A 15 12.59 -3.45 -4.58
CA VAL A 15 11.67 -2.88 -3.58
C VAL A 15 11.96 -1.39 -3.31
N PRO A 16 13.18 -0.96 -2.94
CA PRO A 16 13.46 0.43 -2.65
C PRO A 16 13.32 1.31 -3.89
N TYR A 17 13.64 0.80 -5.08
CA TYR A 17 13.38 1.50 -6.34
C TYR A 17 11.88 1.74 -6.57
N GLU A 18 11.02 0.76 -6.29
CA GLU A 18 9.58 0.96 -6.40
C GLU A 18 9.03 1.97 -5.39
N ILE A 19 9.58 1.99 -4.18
CA ILE A 19 9.25 2.99 -3.16
C ILE A 19 9.67 4.38 -3.64
N LEU A 20 10.92 4.54 -4.09
CA LEU A 20 11.42 5.79 -4.66
C LEU A 20 10.54 6.27 -5.82
N ASN A 21 10.24 5.40 -6.78
CA ASN A 21 9.41 5.77 -7.93
C ASN A 21 7.97 6.14 -7.49
N LYS A 22 7.39 5.48 -6.48
CA LYS A 22 6.09 5.86 -5.92
C LYS A 22 6.15 7.26 -5.30
N LYS A 23 7.18 7.54 -4.48
CA LYS A 23 7.38 8.85 -3.82
C LYS A 23 7.65 9.96 -4.84
N PHE A 24 8.56 9.73 -5.78
CA PHE A 24 8.85 10.65 -6.89
C PHE A 24 7.58 11.00 -7.70
N ARG A 25 6.77 10.02 -8.08
CA ARG A 25 5.53 10.28 -8.83
C ARG A 25 4.49 11.04 -8.01
N ALA A 26 4.43 10.80 -6.70
CA ALA A 26 3.55 11.54 -5.81
C ALA A 26 4.01 13.01 -5.66
N ALA A 27 5.30 13.22 -5.43
CA ALA A 27 5.93 14.54 -5.34
C ALA A 27 5.77 15.32 -6.65
N GLN A 28 6.09 14.71 -7.79
CA GLN A 28 5.90 15.29 -9.12
C GLN A 28 4.45 15.73 -9.35
N LYS A 29 3.47 14.85 -9.07
CA LYS A 29 2.06 15.18 -9.24
C LYS A 29 1.61 16.32 -8.33
N GLN A 30 2.16 16.40 -7.11
CA GLN A 30 1.87 17.50 -6.19
C GLN A 30 2.46 18.81 -6.70
N LEU A 31 3.72 18.81 -7.12
CA LEU A 31 4.38 19.98 -7.73
C LEU A 31 3.62 20.47 -8.96
N ASP A 32 3.27 19.57 -9.89
CA ASP A 32 2.53 19.95 -11.11
C ASP A 32 1.19 20.63 -10.80
N ARG A 33 0.49 20.18 -9.75
CA ARG A 33 -0.77 20.77 -9.30
C ARG A 33 -0.58 22.17 -8.72
N GLU A 34 0.36 22.33 -7.80
CA GLU A 34 0.61 23.62 -7.15
C GLU A 34 1.15 24.64 -8.15
N VAL A 35 2.04 24.24 -9.08
CA VAL A 35 2.52 25.10 -10.17
C VAL A 35 1.36 25.54 -11.07
N SER A 36 0.46 24.63 -11.43
CA SER A 36 -0.73 24.98 -12.24
C SER A 36 -1.63 25.99 -11.53
N GLN A 37 -1.82 25.84 -10.20
CA GLN A 37 -2.60 26.77 -9.38
C GLN A 37 -1.93 28.15 -9.25
N LEU A 38 -0.60 28.17 -9.07
CA LEU A 38 0.17 29.42 -9.05
C LEU A 38 0.07 30.16 -10.39
N GLN A 39 0.15 29.44 -11.51
CA GLN A 39 0.00 30.03 -12.84
C GLN A 39 -1.39 30.64 -13.03
N SER A 40 -2.46 29.99 -12.55
CA SER A 40 -3.81 30.57 -12.62
C SER A 40 -3.93 31.83 -11.76
N LEU A 41 -3.42 31.80 -10.52
CA LEU A 41 -3.48 32.96 -9.62
C LEU A 41 -2.62 34.12 -10.12
N ALA A 42 -1.46 33.85 -10.73
CA ALA A 42 -0.61 34.86 -11.35
C ALA A 42 -1.29 35.50 -12.57
N SER A 43 -1.92 34.69 -13.43
CA SER A 43 -2.69 35.21 -14.57
C SER A 43 -3.89 36.05 -14.12
N GLU A 44 -4.55 35.68 -13.03
CA GLU A 44 -5.60 36.50 -12.43
C GLU A 44 -5.07 37.86 -11.95
N LEU A 45 -3.86 37.89 -11.39
CA LEU A 45 -3.21 39.11 -10.92
C LEU A 45 -2.81 40.05 -12.08
N GLU A 46 -2.41 39.50 -13.22
CA GLU A 46 -2.05 40.25 -14.44
C GLU A 46 -3.27 40.83 -15.20
N GLY A 47 -4.50 40.51 -14.76
CA GLY A 47 -5.75 40.97 -15.37
C GLY A 47 -6.13 42.44 -15.05
N GLU A 48 -7.40 42.78 -15.34
CA GLU A 48 -7.98 44.13 -15.18
C GLU A 48 -7.75 44.74 -13.79
N PRO A 49 -7.66 46.09 -13.67
CA PRO A 49 -7.46 46.79 -12.41
C PRO A 49 -8.53 46.43 -11.37
N ARG A 50 -8.10 45.81 -10.27
CA ARG A 50 -8.97 45.34 -9.18
C ARG A 50 -8.93 46.28 -7.98
N ARG A 51 -9.97 46.20 -7.13
CA ARG A 51 -9.96 46.92 -5.84
C ARG A 51 -8.86 46.36 -4.92
N ALA A 52 -8.27 47.21 -4.09
CA ALA A 52 -7.17 46.84 -3.18
C ALA A 52 -7.45 45.58 -2.33
N GLY A 53 -8.68 45.41 -1.81
CA GLY A 53 -9.04 44.22 -1.03
C GLY A 53 -9.06 42.91 -1.83
N GLN A 54 -9.40 42.96 -3.12
CA GLN A 54 -9.33 41.78 -4.01
C GLN A 54 -7.87 41.43 -4.32
N LEU A 55 -7.02 42.43 -4.54
CA LEU A 55 -5.57 42.23 -4.72
C LEU A 55 -4.92 41.62 -3.48
N GLN A 56 -5.26 42.12 -2.29
CA GLN A 56 -4.75 41.56 -1.03
C GLN A 56 -5.13 40.08 -0.87
N THR A 57 -6.33 39.69 -1.28
CA THR A 57 -6.77 38.29 -1.21
C THR A 57 -5.97 37.41 -2.17
N ILE A 58 -5.77 37.84 -3.42
CA ILE A 58 -5.01 37.07 -4.42
C ILE A 58 -3.55 36.92 -4.01
N VAL A 59 -2.92 38.00 -3.55
CA VAL A 59 -1.54 37.98 -3.07
C VAL A 59 -1.40 37.11 -1.82
N GLY A 60 -2.38 37.15 -0.91
CA GLY A 60 -2.44 36.25 0.26
C GLY A 60 -2.49 34.77 -0.16
N ASN A 61 -3.36 34.43 -1.11
CA ASN A 61 -3.48 33.06 -1.63
C ASN A 61 -2.19 32.60 -2.35
N LEU A 62 -1.54 33.50 -3.11
CA LEU A 62 -0.25 33.22 -3.74
C LEU A 62 0.85 32.95 -2.72
N LEU A 63 0.91 33.77 -1.66
CA LEU A 63 1.88 33.60 -0.58
C LEU A 63 1.69 32.25 0.12
N GLU A 64 0.45 31.91 0.49
CA GLU A 64 0.13 30.63 1.11
C GLU A 64 0.55 29.45 0.21
N LYS A 65 0.31 29.55 -1.11
CA LYS A 65 0.68 28.51 -2.08
C LYS A 65 2.20 28.38 -2.26
N LEU A 66 2.92 29.49 -2.27
CA LEU A 66 4.39 29.48 -2.29
C LEU A 66 4.98 28.88 -1.02
N GLU A 67 4.37 29.15 0.14
CA GLU A 67 4.76 28.52 1.41
C GLU A 67 4.52 27.02 1.40
N GLN A 68 3.36 26.56 0.88
CA GLN A 68 3.05 25.14 0.71
C GLN A 68 4.03 24.43 -0.24
N LEU A 69 4.43 25.07 -1.35
CA LEU A 69 5.45 24.56 -2.26
C LEU A 69 6.83 24.47 -1.61
N ARG A 70 7.19 25.47 -0.79
CA ARG A 70 8.46 25.50 -0.06
C ARG A 70 8.52 24.45 1.05
N ALA A 71 7.39 24.18 1.69
CA ALA A 71 7.23 23.17 2.73
C ALA A 71 6.94 21.77 2.17
N ALA A 72 7.24 21.48 0.89
CA ALA A 72 6.88 20.23 0.25
C ALA A 72 7.55 19.01 0.92
N ASP A 73 6.86 18.43 1.91
CA ASP A 73 7.23 17.21 2.64
C ASP A 73 7.56 16.03 1.69
N GLY A 74 6.93 16.01 0.51
CA GLY A 74 7.17 15.01 -0.53
C GLY A 74 8.62 14.98 -1.02
N LEU A 75 9.35 16.11 -1.00
CA LEU A 75 10.77 16.15 -1.37
C LEU A 75 11.63 15.40 -0.34
N ASN A 76 11.36 15.62 0.95
CA ASN A 76 12.10 14.95 2.01
C ASN A 76 11.87 13.43 1.99
N GLU A 77 10.63 13.00 1.78
CA GLU A 77 10.31 11.58 1.61
C GLU A 77 10.99 10.95 0.38
N GLU A 78 11.12 11.70 -0.72
CA GLU A 78 11.85 11.27 -1.91
C GLU A 78 13.34 11.13 -1.64
N LEU A 79 13.95 12.12 -0.96
CA LEU A 79 15.36 12.11 -0.58
C LEU A 79 15.69 10.90 0.31
N GLU A 80 14.85 10.60 1.29
CA GLU A 80 15.02 9.42 2.15
C GLU A 80 14.91 8.11 1.35
N ALA A 81 13.95 8.00 0.42
CA ALA A 81 13.82 6.83 -0.45
C ALA A 81 15.03 6.67 -1.39
N ALA A 82 15.59 7.77 -1.89
CA ALA A 82 16.80 7.79 -2.70
C ALA A 82 18.04 7.39 -1.88
N ALA A 83 18.15 7.89 -0.65
CA ALA A 83 19.20 7.52 0.29
C ALA A 83 19.17 6.03 0.62
N ALA A 84 17.98 5.44 0.82
CA ALA A 84 17.81 4.00 1.02
C ALA A 84 18.29 3.18 -0.20
N CYS A 85 17.97 3.62 -1.43
CA CYS A 85 18.51 3.01 -2.65
C CYS A 85 20.04 3.08 -2.67
N LYS A 86 20.61 4.26 -2.37
CA LYS A 86 22.05 4.49 -2.35
C LYS A 86 22.77 3.58 -1.34
N ARG A 87 22.29 3.49 -0.10
CA ARG A 87 22.85 2.61 0.94
C ARG A 87 22.93 1.15 0.48
N ARG A 88 21.89 0.66 -0.19
CA ARG A 88 21.84 -0.72 -0.68
C ARG A 88 22.76 -0.95 -1.89
N ILE A 89 22.88 0.01 -2.79
CA ILE A 89 23.84 -0.04 -3.90
C ILE A 89 25.28 -0.04 -3.37
N GLU A 90 25.58 0.82 -2.39
CA GLU A 90 26.90 0.88 -1.75
C GLU A 90 27.25 -0.44 -1.06
N HIS A 91 26.30 -1.03 -0.31
CA HIS A 91 26.48 -2.36 0.26
C HIS A 91 26.81 -3.40 -0.83
N LEU A 92 26.08 -3.42 -1.95
CA LEU A 92 26.34 -4.39 -3.03
C LEU A 92 27.68 -4.17 -3.74
N LYS A 93 28.16 -2.93 -3.83
CA LYS A 93 29.51 -2.62 -4.36
C LYS A 93 30.63 -3.17 -3.47
N GLY A 94 30.37 -3.36 -2.18
CA GLY A 94 31.30 -3.95 -1.22
C GLY A 94 31.52 -5.47 -1.36
N PHE A 95 31.09 -6.11 -2.45
CA PHE A 95 31.17 -7.56 -2.63
C PHE A 95 32.60 -8.12 -2.60
N GLU A 96 33.60 -7.28 -2.87
CA GLU A 96 35.02 -7.64 -2.82
C GLU A 96 35.60 -7.64 -1.39
N ALA A 97 34.86 -7.13 -0.40
CA ALA A 97 35.31 -7.01 0.99
C ALA A 97 35.41 -8.34 1.76
N GLY A 98 35.30 -9.48 1.09
CA GLY A 98 35.56 -10.80 1.65
C GLY A 98 34.50 -11.30 2.65
N GLU A 99 34.95 -11.99 3.70
CA GLU A 99 34.08 -12.69 4.66
C GLU A 99 33.08 -11.80 5.43
N PRO A 100 33.45 -10.59 5.92
CA PRO A 100 32.50 -9.72 6.61
C PRO A 100 31.26 -9.38 5.77
N TRP A 101 31.47 -9.09 4.48
CA TRP A 101 30.38 -8.80 3.56
C TRP A 101 29.51 -10.03 3.28
N LYS A 102 30.12 -11.20 3.08
CA LYS A 102 29.38 -12.46 2.89
C LYS A 102 28.50 -12.77 4.09
N ARG A 103 29.01 -12.54 5.31
CA ARG A 103 28.24 -12.74 6.54
C ARG A 103 27.06 -11.78 6.62
N GLN A 104 27.29 -10.50 6.40
CA GLN A 104 26.23 -9.48 6.39
C GLN A 104 25.16 -9.78 5.32
N ARG A 105 25.60 -10.21 4.14
CA ARG A 105 24.72 -10.67 3.06
C ARG A 105 23.86 -11.85 3.49
N LEU A 106 24.45 -12.86 4.12
CA LEU A 106 23.72 -14.04 4.59
C LEU A 106 22.69 -13.66 5.66
N ASP A 107 23.07 -12.86 6.65
CA ASP A 107 22.17 -12.44 7.72
C ASP A 107 20.99 -11.63 7.16
N ARG A 108 21.23 -10.77 6.14
CA ARG A 108 20.18 -10.05 5.41
C ARG A 108 19.23 -10.99 4.66
N LEU A 109 19.76 -11.95 3.90
CA LEU A 109 18.95 -12.91 3.15
C LEU A 109 18.12 -13.78 4.10
N LEU A 110 18.69 -14.18 5.23
CA LEU A 110 17.99 -14.93 6.27
C LEU A 110 16.87 -14.09 6.90
N ALA A 111 17.14 -12.82 7.22
CA ALA A 111 16.11 -11.91 7.73
C ALA A 111 14.94 -11.76 6.75
N GLU A 112 15.20 -11.52 5.46
CA GLU A 112 14.14 -11.46 4.44
C GLU A 112 13.36 -12.76 4.31
N HIS A 113 14.04 -13.90 4.38
CA HIS A 113 13.38 -15.20 4.36
C HIS A 113 12.43 -15.33 5.55
N LEU A 114 12.92 -15.07 6.76
CA LEU A 114 12.10 -15.13 7.98
C LEU A 114 10.87 -14.22 7.90
N LEU A 115 11.02 -13.01 7.35
CA LEU A 115 9.90 -12.08 7.16
C LEU A 115 8.84 -12.63 6.18
N ARG A 116 9.24 -13.26 5.08
CA ARG A 116 8.30 -13.87 4.11
C ARG A 116 7.54 -15.06 4.68
N TRP A 117 8.10 -15.72 5.68
CA TRP A 117 7.46 -16.84 6.38
C TRP A 117 6.68 -16.41 7.64
N GLY A 118 6.57 -15.11 7.91
CA GLY A 118 5.83 -14.59 9.07
C GLY A 118 6.59 -14.67 10.40
N TYR A 119 7.88 -15.02 10.39
CA TYR A 119 8.72 -15.06 11.59
C TYR A 119 9.24 -13.67 11.99
N TYR A 120 8.35 -12.69 12.12
CA TYR A 120 8.67 -11.27 12.33
C TYR A 120 9.54 -11.02 13.57
N GLY A 121 9.26 -11.71 14.68
CA GLY A 121 10.03 -11.53 15.93
C GLY A 121 11.49 -11.98 15.82
N THR A 122 11.72 -13.14 15.19
CA THR A 122 13.08 -13.66 14.97
C THR A 122 13.82 -12.81 13.94
N ALA A 123 13.14 -12.43 12.86
CA ALA A 123 13.70 -11.53 11.85
C ALA A 123 14.10 -10.18 12.45
N GLY A 124 13.24 -9.57 13.27
CA GLY A 124 13.52 -8.32 13.96
C GLY A 124 14.78 -8.42 14.84
N LYS A 125 14.91 -9.47 15.65
CA LYS A 125 16.12 -9.69 16.46
C LYS A 125 17.39 -9.82 15.63
N LEU A 126 17.32 -10.51 14.49
CA LEU A 126 18.46 -10.65 13.57
C LEU A 126 18.85 -9.31 12.94
N VAL A 127 17.84 -8.53 12.53
CA VAL A 127 18.03 -7.19 11.95
C VAL A 127 18.68 -6.24 12.94
N GLU A 128 18.17 -6.18 14.17
CA GLU A 128 18.71 -5.30 15.22
C GLU A 128 20.13 -5.69 15.60
N ARG A 129 20.41 -6.98 15.83
CA ARG A 129 21.76 -7.46 16.18
C ARG A 129 22.78 -7.20 15.08
N GLY A 130 22.38 -7.31 13.82
CA GLY A 130 23.26 -7.12 12.67
C GLY A 130 23.32 -5.70 12.11
N GLY A 131 22.55 -4.75 12.66
CA GLY A 131 22.41 -3.40 12.10
C GLY A 131 21.91 -3.41 10.65
N LEU A 132 20.97 -4.30 10.32
CA LEU A 132 20.56 -4.58 8.93
C LEU A 132 19.30 -3.85 8.49
N ARG A 133 18.79 -2.90 9.29
CA ARG A 133 17.48 -2.29 9.05
C ARG A 133 17.43 -1.60 7.69
N ASP A 134 18.45 -0.83 7.36
CA ASP A 134 18.57 -0.15 6.06
C ASP A 134 18.75 -1.10 4.86
N LEU A 135 19.22 -2.31 5.12
CA LEU A 135 19.50 -3.30 4.08
C LEU A 135 18.35 -4.29 3.88
N THR A 136 17.34 -4.29 4.76
CA THR A 136 16.20 -5.20 4.72
C THR A 136 14.91 -4.45 4.46
N ASN A 137 13.87 -5.18 4.07
CA ASN A 137 12.53 -4.63 3.84
C ASN A 137 11.63 -4.76 5.08
N LEU A 138 12.22 -4.74 6.28
CA LEU A 138 11.53 -5.02 7.56
C LEU A 138 10.25 -4.19 7.71
N ASP A 139 10.35 -2.87 7.56
CA ASP A 139 9.20 -1.97 7.77
C ASP A 139 8.04 -2.27 6.79
N LEU A 140 8.34 -2.66 5.54
CA LEU A 140 7.33 -3.07 4.57
C LEU A 140 6.60 -4.34 5.00
N PHE A 141 7.34 -5.33 5.52
CA PHE A 141 6.77 -6.57 6.02
C PHE A 141 5.95 -6.37 7.30
N LEU A 142 6.31 -5.38 8.14
CA LEU A 142 5.50 -5.03 9.31
C LEU A 142 4.14 -4.45 8.92
N VAL A 143 4.07 -3.66 7.84
CA VAL A 143 2.77 -3.23 7.29
C VAL A 143 1.95 -4.44 6.81
N SER A 144 2.57 -5.43 6.16
CA SER A 144 1.88 -6.68 5.79
C SER A 144 1.39 -7.45 7.01
N LYS A 145 2.22 -7.53 8.07
CA LYS A 145 1.84 -8.15 9.34
C LYS A 145 0.60 -7.49 9.95
N GLU A 146 0.55 -6.16 10.00
CA GLU A 146 -0.61 -5.44 10.55
C GLU A 146 -1.90 -5.76 9.78
N VAL A 147 -1.81 -5.92 8.45
CA VAL A 147 -2.94 -6.35 7.62
C VAL A 147 -3.33 -7.79 7.95
N GLU A 148 -2.37 -8.70 8.11
CA GLU A 148 -2.61 -10.09 8.50
C GLU A 148 -3.25 -10.21 9.88
N ASP A 149 -2.73 -9.49 10.88
CA ASP A 149 -3.27 -9.44 12.25
C ASP A 149 -4.71 -8.89 12.25
N SER A 150 -4.99 -7.85 11.45
CA SER A 150 -6.34 -7.31 11.24
C SER A 150 -7.28 -8.36 10.66
N LEU A 151 -6.85 -9.08 9.61
CA LEU A 151 -7.65 -10.14 8.99
C LEU A 151 -7.89 -11.32 9.95
N ALA A 152 -6.92 -11.69 10.78
CA ALA A 152 -7.07 -12.71 11.80
C ALA A 152 -8.13 -12.33 12.84
N SER A 153 -8.24 -11.04 13.17
CA SER A 153 -9.31 -10.48 14.02
C SER A 153 -10.66 -10.28 13.30
N ARG A 154 -10.77 -10.72 12.03
CA ARG A 154 -11.94 -10.54 11.14
C ARG A 154 -12.23 -9.08 10.80
N ASP A 155 -11.26 -8.19 10.97
CA ASP A 155 -11.32 -6.80 10.52
C ASP A 155 -10.68 -6.64 9.13
N THR A 156 -11.53 -6.37 8.13
CA THR A 156 -11.16 -6.19 6.72
C THR A 156 -10.78 -4.76 6.36
N ALA A 157 -10.98 -3.78 7.25
CA ALA A 157 -10.86 -2.36 6.91
C ALA A 157 -9.45 -1.98 6.40
N ARG A 158 -8.40 -2.45 7.10
CA ARG A 158 -7.01 -2.21 6.69
C ARG A 158 -6.68 -2.84 5.34
N CYS A 159 -7.10 -4.08 5.12
CA CYS A 159 -6.84 -4.77 3.86
C CYS A 159 -7.61 -4.15 2.68
N LEU A 160 -8.81 -3.64 2.92
CA LEU A 160 -9.59 -2.90 1.92
C LEU A 160 -8.97 -1.55 1.57
N ALA A 161 -8.46 -0.81 2.56
CA ALA A 161 -7.70 0.41 2.32
C ALA A 161 -6.46 0.11 1.46
N TRP A 162 -5.73 -0.97 1.78
CA TRP A 162 -4.60 -1.43 0.99
C TRP A 162 -5.02 -1.79 -0.45
N CYS A 163 -6.15 -2.50 -0.63
CA CYS A 163 -6.69 -2.79 -1.96
C CYS A 163 -6.99 -1.53 -2.76
N HIS A 164 -7.56 -0.50 -2.12
CA HIS A 164 -7.86 0.77 -2.76
C HIS A 164 -6.59 1.48 -3.25
N GLU A 165 -5.56 1.56 -2.41
CA GLU A 165 -4.26 2.15 -2.78
C GLU A 165 -3.58 1.42 -3.95
N HIS A 166 -3.78 0.11 -4.05
CA HIS A 166 -3.12 -0.75 -5.04
C HIS A 166 -4.05 -1.18 -6.19
N ARG A 167 -5.23 -0.58 -6.32
CA ARG A 167 -6.31 -0.99 -7.25
C ARG A 167 -5.84 -1.19 -8.69
N SER A 168 -5.00 -0.29 -9.20
CA SER A 168 -4.47 -0.39 -10.58
C SER A 168 -3.55 -1.59 -10.78
N LYS A 169 -2.70 -1.91 -9.78
CA LYS A 169 -1.82 -3.09 -9.83
C LYS A 169 -2.65 -4.37 -9.68
N LEU A 170 -3.58 -4.40 -8.72
CA LEU A 170 -4.46 -5.55 -8.48
C LEU A 170 -5.33 -5.89 -9.70
N ARG A 171 -5.83 -4.87 -10.41
CA ARG A 171 -6.59 -5.07 -11.66
C ARG A 171 -5.74 -5.72 -12.75
N LYS A 172 -4.49 -5.30 -12.92
CA LYS A 172 -3.55 -5.90 -13.89
C LYS A 172 -3.26 -7.36 -13.54
N LEU A 173 -3.17 -7.68 -12.26
CA LEU A 173 -2.98 -9.05 -11.75
C LEU A 173 -4.26 -9.87 -11.76
N ARG A 174 -5.41 -9.28 -12.13
CA ARG A 174 -6.75 -9.91 -12.04
C ARG A 174 -7.02 -10.49 -10.64
N SER A 175 -6.58 -9.80 -9.60
CA SER A 175 -6.73 -10.25 -8.21
C SER A 175 -8.20 -10.24 -7.77
N SER A 176 -8.63 -11.32 -7.12
CA SER A 176 -9.95 -11.46 -6.49
C SER A 176 -9.98 -11.00 -5.03
N LEU A 177 -8.88 -10.45 -4.50
CA LEU A 177 -8.74 -10.13 -3.08
C LEU A 177 -9.82 -9.17 -2.57
N GLU A 178 -10.11 -8.09 -3.31
CA GLU A 178 -11.17 -7.14 -2.93
C GLU A 178 -12.54 -7.83 -2.83
N PHE A 179 -12.84 -8.74 -3.76
CA PHE A 179 -14.07 -9.53 -3.73
C PHE A 179 -14.14 -10.45 -2.50
N GLN A 180 -13.05 -11.16 -2.18
CA GLN A 180 -12.99 -12.03 -1.00
C GLN A 180 -13.17 -11.26 0.31
N LEU A 181 -12.61 -10.05 0.41
CA LEU A 181 -12.80 -9.18 1.58
C LEU A 181 -14.25 -8.73 1.74
N ARG A 182 -14.91 -8.32 0.64
CA ARG A 182 -16.33 -7.95 0.66
C ARG A 182 -17.23 -9.15 0.96
N GLN A 183 -16.84 -10.35 0.52
CA GLN A 183 -17.54 -11.58 0.86
C GLN A 183 -17.40 -11.88 2.37
N GLN A 184 -16.22 -11.65 2.96
CA GLN A 184 -16.02 -11.79 4.40
C GLN A 184 -16.85 -10.79 5.21
N GLU A 185 -16.93 -9.51 4.80
CA GLU A 185 -17.81 -8.52 5.42
C GLU A 185 -19.28 -8.95 5.38
N PHE A 186 -19.74 -9.46 4.25
CA PHE A 186 -21.07 -10.05 4.12
C PHE A 186 -21.30 -11.20 5.10
N ILE A 187 -20.35 -12.14 5.20
CA ILE A 187 -20.45 -13.29 6.12
C ILE A 187 -20.54 -12.82 7.57
N GLU A 188 -19.78 -11.81 7.96
CA GLU A 188 -19.82 -11.26 9.32
C GLU A 188 -21.16 -10.54 9.61
N LEU A 189 -21.75 -9.84 8.64
CA LEU A 189 -23.11 -9.28 8.77
C LEU A 189 -24.17 -10.38 8.98
N VAL A 190 -24.07 -11.49 8.23
CA VAL A 190 -24.96 -12.64 8.40
C VAL A 190 -24.77 -13.28 9.78
N ARG A 191 -23.53 -13.46 10.24
CA ARG A 191 -23.20 -14.01 11.56
C ARG A 191 -23.74 -13.17 12.71
N ARG A 192 -23.81 -11.85 12.56
CA ARG A 192 -24.41 -10.91 13.53
C ARG A 192 -25.94 -10.88 13.48
N GLY A 193 -26.56 -11.56 12.52
CA GLY A 193 -28.02 -11.53 12.32
C GLY A 193 -28.52 -10.30 11.56
N GLU A 194 -27.62 -9.44 11.07
CA GLU A 194 -27.93 -8.20 10.34
C GLU A 194 -28.28 -8.47 8.86
N ARG A 195 -29.28 -9.34 8.62
CA ARG A 195 -29.61 -9.89 7.29
C ARG A 195 -29.93 -8.82 6.24
N LEU A 196 -30.67 -7.76 6.63
CA LEU A 196 -31.02 -6.67 5.71
C LEU A 196 -29.80 -5.85 5.30
N GLU A 197 -28.85 -5.63 6.20
CA GLU A 197 -27.58 -4.96 5.90
C GLU A 197 -26.71 -5.85 5.02
N ALA A 198 -26.65 -7.16 5.29
CA ALA A 198 -25.92 -8.12 4.45
C ALA A 198 -26.41 -8.08 2.99
N VAL A 199 -27.73 -8.09 2.77
CA VAL A 199 -28.30 -7.98 1.40
C VAL A 199 -27.95 -6.65 0.76
N ARG A 200 -28.04 -5.53 1.49
CA ARG A 200 -27.64 -4.21 0.98
C ARG A 200 -26.15 -4.18 0.60
N HIS A 201 -25.29 -4.74 1.45
CA HIS A 201 -23.86 -4.86 1.22
C HIS A 201 -23.55 -5.68 -0.04
N ALA A 202 -24.17 -6.85 -0.20
CA ALA A 202 -23.98 -7.71 -1.37
C ALA A 202 -24.35 -7.00 -2.67
N ARG A 203 -25.49 -6.30 -2.70
CA ARG A 203 -25.92 -5.52 -3.87
C ARG A 203 -24.95 -4.39 -4.20
N ARG A 204 -24.41 -3.71 -3.19
CA ARG A 204 -23.51 -2.57 -3.36
C ARG A 204 -22.11 -2.99 -3.82
N HIS A 205 -21.59 -4.10 -3.32
CA HIS A 205 -20.18 -4.46 -3.49
C HIS A 205 -19.95 -5.75 -4.29
N LEU A 206 -20.68 -6.83 -3.97
CA LEU A 206 -20.43 -8.14 -4.58
C LEU A 206 -20.96 -8.21 -6.02
N ALA A 207 -22.16 -7.69 -6.30
CA ALA A 207 -22.74 -7.74 -7.64
C ALA A 207 -21.91 -6.96 -8.68
N PRO A 208 -21.46 -5.71 -8.41
CA PRO A 208 -20.59 -5.00 -9.36
C PRO A 208 -19.24 -5.67 -9.56
N LEU A 209 -18.63 -6.23 -8.50
CA LEU A 209 -17.33 -6.90 -8.60
C LEU A 209 -17.42 -8.19 -9.41
N ALA A 210 -18.44 -9.02 -9.18
CA ALA A 210 -18.67 -10.23 -9.96
C ALA A 210 -18.95 -9.95 -11.43
N ALA A 211 -19.63 -8.83 -11.75
CA ALA A 211 -19.84 -8.38 -13.12
C ALA A 211 -18.57 -7.81 -13.78
N ALA A 212 -17.69 -7.18 -12.99
CA ALA A 212 -16.46 -6.56 -13.47
C ALA A 212 -15.28 -7.55 -13.67
N SER A 213 -15.38 -8.78 -13.16
CA SER A 213 -14.43 -9.85 -13.46
C SER A 213 -14.36 -10.11 -14.97
N GLY A 214 -13.23 -10.59 -15.49
CA GLY A 214 -13.16 -11.04 -16.91
C GLY A 214 -13.95 -12.33 -17.14
N GLU A 215 -14.33 -12.64 -18.38
CA GLU A 215 -15.24 -13.73 -18.77
C GLU A 215 -15.00 -15.08 -18.06
N GLY A 216 -13.75 -15.48 -17.84
CA GLY A 216 -13.42 -16.72 -17.11
C GLY A 216 -13.55 -16.64 -15.58
N ALA A 217 -13.43 -15.46 -14.97
CA ALA A 217 -13.56 -15.24 -13.54
C ALA A 217 -15.01 -14.90 -13.12
N GLN A 218 -15.83 -14.38 -14.05
CA GLN A 218 -17.23 -14.03 -13.79
C GLN A 218 -18.05 -15.23 -13.31
N GLY A 219 -17.89 -16.40 -13.94
CA GLY A 219 -18.61 -17.61 -13.57
C GLY A 219 -18.28 -18.09 -12.15
N SER A 220 -17.01 -18.04 -11.75
CA SER A 220 -16.58 -18.45 -10.41
C SER A 220 -17.09 -17.49 -9.33
N GLN A 221 -16.94 -16.17 -9.55
CA GLN A 221 -17.37 -15.18 -8.55
C GLN A 221 -18.89 -15.13 -8.41
N LEU A 222 -19.64 -15.32 -9.50
CA LEU A 222 -21.10 -15.42 -9.41
C LEU A 222 -21.54 -16.64 -8.58
N ALA A 223 -20.89 -17.79 -8.76
CA ALA A 223 -21.13 -18.97 -7.92
C ALA A 223 -20.79 -18.70 -6.45
N ASP A 224 -19.71 -17.96 -6.17
CA ASP A 224 -19.35 -17.51 -4.82
C ASP A 224 -20.39 -16.59 -4.19
N VAL A 225 -20.97 -15.67 -4.96
CA VAL A 225 -22.08 -14.82 -4.50
C VAL A 225 -23.30 -15.68 -4.19
N GLN A 226 -23.68 -16.62 -5.06
CA GLN A 226 -24.82 -17.51 -4.82
C GLN A 226 -24.63 -18.35 -3.54
N ARG A 227 -23.43 -18.91 -3.33
CA ARG A 227 -23.08 -19.62 -2.09
C ARG A 227 -23.19 -18.73 -0.87
N ALA A 228 -22.66 -17.50 -0.93
CA ALA A 228 -22.76 -16.55 0.16
C ALA A 228 -24.24 -16.19 0.46
N MET A 229 -25.05 -15.92 -0.57
CA MET A 229 -26.48 -15.64 -0.41
C MET A 229 -27.25 -16.80 0.23
N GLY A 230 -26.81 -18.05 0.00
CA GLY A 230 -27.35 -19.24 0.68
C GLY A 230 -27.24 -19.17 2.21
N LEU A 231 -26.23 -18.47 2.75
CA LEU A 231 -26.05 -18.30 4.21
C LEU A 231 -27.18 -17.49 4.86
N LEU A 232 -27.96 -16.73 4.07
CA LEU A 232 -29.15 -16.03 4.57
C LEU A 232 -30.30 -17.00 4.87
N ALA A 233 -30.37 -18.12 4.15
CA ALA A 233 -31.36 -19.17 4.33
C ALA A 233 -30.88 -20.23 5.32
N PHE A 234 -29.60 -20.59 5.25
CA PHE A 234 -28.96 -21.59 6.11
C PHE A 234 -27.96 -20.88 7.01
N LEU A 235 -28.39 -20.56 8.24
CA LEU A 235 -27.52 -19.93 9.23
C LEU A 235 -26.23 -20.75 9.41
N PRO A 236 -25.05 -20.12 9.46
CA PRO A 236 -23.83 -20.84 9.79
C PRO A 236 -23.99 -21.46 11.19
N ILE A 237 -23.81 -22.78 11.29
CA ILE A 237 -23.98 -23.58 12.51
C ILE A 237 -22.95 -23.24 13.62
N VAL A 238 -22.16 -22.17 13.44
CA VAL A 238 -21.13 -21.80 14.41
C VAL A 238 -21.76 -20.87 15.46
N PRO A 239 -21.95 -21.31 16.73
CA PRO A 239 -22.40 -20.41 17.77
C PRO A 239 -21.40 -19.26 17.92
N LEU A 240 -21.94 -18.06 18.14
CA LEU A 240 -21.18 -16.93 18.64
C LEU A 240 -20.49 -17.41 19.92
N ILE A 241 -19.18 -17.69 19.88
CA ILE A 241 -18.40 -17.85 21.10
C ILE A 241 -18.44 -16.48 21.75
N GLN A 242 -19.37 -16.32 22.71
CA GLN A 242 -19.36 -15.23 23.66
C GLN A 242 -18.13 -15.46 24.54
N THR A 243 -16.99 -14.89 24.16
CA THR A 243 -15.86 -14.76 25.08
C THR A 243 -16.27 -13.74 26.13
N SER A 244 -16.51 -14.25 27.34
CA SER A 244 -16.68 -13.48 28.58
C SER A 244 -15.36 -12.83 28.97
#